data_AF-A0A3A9EP33-F1
#
_entry.id   AF-A0A3A9EP33-F1
#
_cell.length_a   1.000
_cell.length_b   1.000
_cell.length_c   1.000
_cell.angle_alpha   90.00
_cell.angle_beta   90.00
_cell.angle_gamma   90.00
#
_symmetry.space_group_name_H-M   'P 1'
#
loop_
_entity.id
_entity.type
_entity.pdbx_description
1 polymer ?
#
loop_
_entity_poly.entity_id
_entity_poly.type
_entity_poly.pdbx_seq_one_letter_code
_entity_poly.pdbx_strand_id
1 'polypeptide(L)'
;MRVEDEIIKDYLAEKPLDAYVDSWLFQGDNPPFSAPAGDPEEREKAAQVLAQVRAALEDFHPVNQAVWEALFPQWREKTGKVTVALIAGYPEPYDAMSTKSPEGIPYIILDMVRWTQYLGKVELAAAARNLLTHELTHALISMDYPEADRALEGGYLERLDGIAFHEGFAHLISYQGREIDAVDWKDPALAEVGEKSQRELCRALACQNPAEQKEYLEKAQQGPYYEKFACMAGMLYLAGRYSRKDGESAGIPELAAVFQGGCRSFAQKCARGARTGQK
;
A
#
# COMPACT_ATOMS: atom_id res chain seq x y z
N MET A 1 3.61 -15.95 3.83
CA MET A 1 2.71 -15.78 2.67
C MET A 1 2.62 -17.08 1.91
N ARG A 2 1.51 -17.33 1.23
CA ARG A 2 1.40 -18.39 0.21
C ARG A 2 1.75 -17.77 -1.14
N VAL A 3 2.43 -18.52 -1.99
CA VAL A 3 2.78 -18.05 -3.34
C VAL A 3 2.07 -18.95 -4.35
N GLU A 4 1.24 -18.34 -5.19
CA GLU A 4 0.65 -18.97 -6.37
C GLU A 4 1.38 -18.44 -7.60
N ASP A 5 1.84 -19.33 -8.47
CA ASP A 5 2.66 -18.96 -9.62
C ASP A 5 2.44 -19.89 -10.82
N GLU A 6 1.32 -20.60 -10.84
CA GLU A 6 0.95 -21.51 -11.92
C GLU A 6 0.84 -20.77 -13.26
N ILE A 7 0.19 -19.60 -13.29
CA ILE A 7 -0.01 -18.81 -14.52
C ILE A 7 1.34 -18.39 -15.12
N ILE A 8 2.24 -17.82 -14.31
CA ILE A 8 3.55 -17.39 -14.82
C ILE A 8 4.41 -18.59 -15.22
N LYS A 9 4.35 -19.72 -14.50
CA LYS A 9 5.07 -20.94 -14.88
C LYS A 9 4.59 -21.48 -16.23
N ASP A 10 3.29 -21.47 -16.47
CA ASP A 10 2.71 -21.94 -17.72
C ASP A 10 3.07 -20.99 -18.89
N TYR A 11 3.10 -19.68 -18.65
CA TYR A 11 3.61 -18.70 -19.62
C TYR A 11 5.08 -18.96 -19.99
N LEU A 12 5.94 -19.15 -19.00
CA LEU A 12 7.37 -19.41 -19.21
C LEU A 12 7.63 -20.77 -19.89
N ALA A 13 6.72 -21.74 -19.69
CA ALA A 13 6.76 -23.05 -20.35
C ALA A 13 6.09 -23.06 -21.74
N GLU A 14 5.72 -21.90 -22.28
CA GLU A 14 5.05 -21.74 -23.58
C GLU A 14 3.72 -22.48 -23.70
N LYS A 15 3.04 -22.71 -22.57
CA LYS A 15 1.71 -23.31 -22.59
C LYS A 15 0.65 -22.26 -22.95
N PRO A 16 -0.45 -22.66 -23.61
CA PRO A 16 -1.57 -21.76 -23.85
C PRO A 16 -2.16 -21.23 -22.53
N LEU A 17 -2.32 -19.91 -22.43
CA LEU A 17 -2.90 -19.27 -21.25
C LEU A 17 -4.43 -19.11 -21.32
N ASP A 18 -5.06 -19.55 -22.41
CA ASP A 18 -6.50 -19.40 -22.66
C ASP A 18 -7.36 -20.01 -21.53
N ALA A 19 -6.85 -21.03 -20.85
CA ALA A 19 -7.51 -21.66 -19.71
C ALA A 19 -7.68 -20.73 -18.50
N TYR A 20 -6.94 -19.62 -18.43
CA TYR A 20 -6.97 -18.67 -17.32
C TYR A 20 -7.84 -17.44 -17.58
N VAL A 21 -8.36 -17.23 -18.79
CA VAL A 21 -9.16 -16.04 -19.15
C VAL A 21 -10.36 -15.85 -18.22
N ASP A 22 -11.01 -16.94 -17.83
CA ASP A 22 -12.17 -16.95 -16.94
C ASP A 22 -11.79 -17.05 -15.45
N SER A 23 -10.50 -17.02 -15.11
CA SER A 23 -10.04 -16.98 -13.72
C SER A 23 -10.52 -15.70 -13.04
N TRP A 24 -10.93 -15.80 -11.78
CA TRP A 24 -11.34 -14.64 -10.98
C TRP A 24 -10.25 -13.56 -10.86
N LEU A 25 -8.98 -13.96 -11.03
CA LEU A 25 -7.83 -13.05 -11.08
C LEU A 25 -7.94 -12.01 -12.22
N PHE A 26 -8.75 -12.27 -13.24
CA PHE A 26 -8.93 -11.41 -14.42
C PHE A 26 -10.37 -10.94 -14.63
N GLN A 27 -11.19 -10.94 -13.57
CA GLN A 27 -12.64 -10.70 -13.65
C GLN A 27 -13.12 -9.75 -12.56
N GLY A 28 -14.35 -9.22 -12.73
CA GLY A 28 -14.97 -8.31 -11.76
C GLY A 28 -14.26 -6.97 -11.67
N ASP A 29 -13.79 -6.62 -10.47
CA ASP A 29 -13.02 -5.39 -10.23
C ASP A 29 -11.52 -5.54 -10.60
N ASN A 30 -11.06 -6.76 -10.90
CA ASN A 30 -9.70 -6.99 -11.36
C ASN A 30 -9.55 -6.67 -12.87
N PRO A 31 -8.36 -6.26 -13.33
CA PRO A 31 -8.09 -6.04 -14.74
C PRO A 31 -8.40 -7.28 -15.61
N PRO A 32 -9.00 -7.09 -16.80
CA PRO A 32 -9.30 -8.22 -17.69
C PRO A 32 -8.02 -8.86 -18.23
N PHE A 33 -8.08 -10.14 -18.58
CA PHE A 33 -6.94 -10.84 -19.16
C PHE A 33 -6.53 -10.21 -20.49
N SER A 34 -5.24 -9.92 -20.61
CA SER A 34 -4.58 -9.42 -21.80
C SER A 34 -3.38 -10.31 -22.08
N ALA A 35 -3.48 -11.13 -23.13
CA ALA A 35 -2.40 -12.04 -23.50
C ALA A 35 -1.08 -11.27 -23.71
N PRO A 36 0.01 -11.66 -23.02
CA PRO A 36 1.34 -11.10 -23.27
C PRO A 36 1.83 -11.47 -24.68
N ALA A 37 2.83 -10.74 -25.20
CA ALA A 37 3.36 -10.98 -26.54
C ALA A 37 3.98 -12.38 -26.68
N GLY A 38 4.62 -12.85 -25.60
CA GLY A 38 5.13 -14.21 -25.49
C GLY A 38 6.36 -14.49 -26.34
N ASP A 39 7.07 -13.46 -26.80
CA ASP A 39 8.33 -13.65 -27.49
C ASP A 39 9.45 -14.14 -26.54
N PRO A 40 10.52 -14.77 -27.07
CA PRO A 40 11.59 -15.31 -26.22
C PRO A 40 12.28 -14.29 -25.32
N GLU A 41 12.40 -13.03 -25.75
CA GLU A 41 13.07 -11.97 -24.97
C GLU A 41 12.19 -11.52 -23.80
N GLU A 42 10.89 -11.35 -24.02
CA GLU A 42 9.91 -11.05 -22.96
C GLU A 42 9.89 -12.15 -21.90
N ARG A 43 9.88 -13.43 -22.32
CA ARG A 43 9.90 -14.58 -21.42
C ARG A 43 11.19 -14.67 -20.61
N GLU A 44 12.34 -14.41 -21.22
CA GLU A 44 13.62 -14.38 -20.50
C GLU A 44 13.61 -13.29 -19.41
N LYS A 45 13.15 -12.09 -19.75
CA LYS A 45 13.02 -10.98 -18.78
C LYS A 45 12.03 -11.34 -17.67
N ALA A 46 10.87 -11.89 -18.00
CA ALA A 46 9.87 -12.31 -17.03
C ALA A 46 10.41 -13.39 -16.08
N ALA A 47 11.23 -14.33 -16.57
CA ALA A 47 11.91 -15.32 -15.75
C ALA A 47 12.91 -14.67 -14.77
N GLN A 48 13.67 -13.67 -15.21
CA GLN A 48 14.58 -12.91 -14.35
C GLN A 48 13.84 -12.14 -13.25
N VAL A 49 12.72 -11.50 -13.60
CA VAL A 49 11.84 -10.82 -12.64
C VAL A 49 11.30 -11.83 -11.62
N LEU A 50 10.72 -12.93 -12.11
CA LEU A 50 10.14 -13.97 -11.27
C LEU A 50 11.15 -14.49 -10.24
N ALA A 51 12.38 -14.77 -10.66
CA ALA A 51 13.43 -15.23 -9.77
C ALA A 51 13.75 -14.21 -8.65
N GLN A 52 13.86 -12.93 -8.99
CA GLN A 52 14.17 -11.87 -8.02
C GLN A 52 13.01 -11.58 -7.06
N VAL A 53 11.78 -11.58 -7.56
CA VAL A 53 10.58 -11.39 -6.74
C VAL A 53 10.35 -12.60 -5.82
N ARG A 54 10.54 -13.83 -6.32
CA ARG A 54 10.47 -15.05 -5.49
C ARG A 54 11.48 -15.04 -4.36
N ALA A 55 12.72 -14.63 -4.62
CA ALA A 55 13.73 -14.50 -3.57
C ALA A 55 13.30 -13.52 -2.46
N ALA A 56 12.64 -12.41 -2.83
CA ALA A 56 12.10 -11.45 -1.86
C ALA A 56 10.90 -12.00 -1.06
N LEU A 57 10.15 -12.95 -1.61
CA LEU A 57 9.00 -13.59 -0.95
C LEU A 57 9.41 -14.72 0.01
N GLU A 58 10.42 -15.51 -0.35
CA GLU A 58 10.87 -16.68 0.44
C GLU A 58 11.46 -16.27 1.79
N ASP A 59 12.25 -15.20 1.84
CA ASP A 59 12.84 -14.65 3.07
C ASP A 59 12.36 -13.22 3.34
N PHE A 60 11.04 -13.03 3.28
CA PHE A 60 10.45 -11.70 3.42
C PHE A 60 10.70 -11.08 4.79
N HIS A 61 11.30 -9.89 4.76
CA HIS A 61 11.44 -8.98 5.89
C HIS A 61 10.89 -7.61 5.49
N PRO A 62 9.92 -7.03 6.22
CA PRO A 62 9.44 -5.69 5.93
C PRO A 62 10.55 -4.66 6.19
N VAL A 63 10.51 -3.54 5.47
CA VAL A 63 11.51 -2.45 5.61
C VAL A 63 11.61 -2.00 7.07
N ASN A 64 10.52 -1.46 7.63
CA ASN A 64 10.47 -0.99 9.00
C ASN A 64 9.99 -2.07 9.99
N GLN A 65 10.72 -3.18 10.09
CA GLN A 65 10.30 -4.35 10.87
C GLN A 65 9.98 -4.03 12.34
N ALA A 66 10.78 -3.19 13.00
CA ALA A 66 10.53 -2.82 14.39
C ALA A 66 9.19 -2.07 14.57
N VAL A 67 8.79 -1.25 13.59
CA VAL A 67 7.47 -0.60 13.58
C VAL A 67 6.38 -1.67 13.42
N TRP A 68 6.55 -2.60 12.46
CA TRP A 68 5.63 -3.71 12.25
C TRP A 68 5.43 -4.57 13.49
N GLU A 69 6.50 -4.93 14.19
CA GLU A 69 6.43 -5.73 15.42
C GLU A 69 5.63 -5.04 16.53
N ALA A 70 5.69 -3.71 16.60
CA ALA A 70 4.95 -2.93 17.57
C ALA A 70 3.47 -2.71 17.20
N LEU A 71 3.18 -2.52 15.90
CA LEU A 71 1.81 -2.28 15.43
C LEU A 71 1.02 -3.57 15.26
N PHE A 72 1.67 -4.62 14.77
CA PHE A 72 1.06 -5.88 14.34
C PHE A 72 1.74 -7.06 15.05
N PRO A 73 1.40 -7.32 16.32
CA PRO A 73 1.92 -8.50 17.01
C PRO A 73 1.55 -9.76 16.21
N GLN A 74 2.48 -10.71 16.11
CA GLN A 74 2.29 -11.95 15.33
C GLN A 74 2.12 -11.73 13.81
N TRP A 75 2.63 -10.61 13.26
CA TRP A 75 2.54 -10.32 11.82
C TRP A 75 3.01 -11.48 10.94
N ARG A 76 4.02 -12.26 11.34
CA ARG A 76 4.53 -13.42 10.56
C ARG A 76 3.47 -14.50 10.35
N GLU A 77 2.66 -14.79 11.37
CA GLU A 77 1.57 -15.76 11.24
C GLU A 77 0.46 -15.19 10.34
N LYS A 78 0.12 -13.91 10.54
CA LYS A 78 -0.94 -13.21 9.81
C LYS A 78 -0.62 -13.07 8.32
N THR A 79 0.60 -12.65 7.97
CA THR A 79 1.05 -12.62 6.56
C THR A 79 1.19 -14.03 5.97
N GLY A 80 1.27 -15.07 6.80
CA GLY A 80 1.10 -16.47 6.40
C GLY A 80 -0.26 -16.80 5.77
N LYS A 81 -1.30 -15.99 6.06
CA LYS A 81 -2.67 -16.15 5.57
C LYS A 81 -2.94 -15.36 4.28
N VAL A 82 -2.01 -14.50 3.86
CA VAL A 82 -2.09 -13.74 2.61
C VAL A 82 -1.49 -14.57 1.48
N THR A 83 -2.15 -14.55 0.33
CA THR A 83 -1.63 -15.15 -0.91
C THR A 83 -1.03 -14.07 -1.80
N VAL A 84 0.14 -14.37 -2.37
CA VAL A 84 0.76 -13.57 -3.43
C VAL A 84 0.68 -14.35 -4.73
N ALA A 85 -0.08 -13.85 -5.71
CA ALA A 85 -0.20 -14.45 -7.03
C ALA A 85 0.80 -13.78 -7.99
N LEU A 86 1.73 -14.58 -8.52
CA LEU A 86 2.68 -14.17 -9.55
C LEU A 86 2.12 -14.61 -10.90
N ILE A 87 1.70 -13.65 -11.71
CA ILE A 87 0.92 -13.92 -12.92
C ILE A 87 1.58 -13.35 -14.18
N ALA A 88 1.00 -13.69 -15.32
CA ALA A 88 1.15 -12.99 -16.59
C ALA A 88 -0.24 -12.83 -17.20
N GLY A 89 -0.62 -11.61 -17.57
CA GLY A 89 -1.90 -11.33 -18.23
C GLY A 89 -2.58 -10.03 -17.88
N TYR A 90 -1.98 -9.15 -17.07
CA TYR A 90 -2.54 -7.81 -16.82
C TYR A 90 -2.18 -6.82 -17.95
N PRO A 91 -3.13 -5.99 -18.39
CA PRO A 91 -2.87 -4.91 -19.35
C PRO A 91 -2.17 -3.74 -18.67
N GLU A 92 -1.49 -2.90 -19.45
CA GLU A 92 -1.06 -1.59 -18.95
C GLU A 92 -2.27 -0.74 -18.51
N PRO A 93 -2.13 0.07 -17.45
CA PRO A 93 -0.94 0.31 -16.65
C PRO A 93 -0.82 -0.60 -15.40
N TYR A 94 -1.58 -1.71 -15.32
CA TYR A 94 -1.67 -2.52 -14.10
C TYR A 94 -0.53 -3.52 -13.99
N ASP A 95 0.30 -3.40 -12.95
CA ASP A 95 1.44 -4.29 -12.70
C ASP A 95 1.43 -4.92 -11.30
N ALA A 96 0.70 -4.32 -10.37
CA ALA A 96 0.42 -4.85 -9.05
C ALA A 96 -1.00 -4.46 -8.60
N MET A 97 -1.65 -5.32 -7.81
CA MET A 97 -2.96 -5.05 -7.25
C MET A 97 -3.17 -5.79 -5.93
N SER A 98 -3.77 -5.14 -4.95
CA SER A 98 -4.31 -5.78 -3.75
C SER A 98 -5.81 -5.99 -3.88
N THR A 99 -6.27 -7.18 -3.51
CA THR A 99 -7.67 -7.57 -3.62
C THR A 99 -8.02 -8.65 -2.59
N LYS A 100 -9.26 -9.14 -2.60
CA LYS A 100 -9.68 -10.32 -1.84
C LYS A 100 -10.18 -11.39 -2.82
N SER A 101 -9.88 -12.66 -2.56
CA SER A 101 -10.45 -13.77 -3.31
C SER A 101 -11.98 -13.81 -3.15
N PRO A 102 -12.72 -14.59 -3.96
CA PRO A 102 -14.16 -14.79 -3.78
C PRO A 102 -14.55 -15.27 -2.37
N GLU A 103 -13.66 -15.98 -1.69
CA GLU A 103 -13.79 -16.45 -0.30
C GLU A 103 -13.37 -15.40 0.75
N GLY A 104 -12.97 -14.21 0.31
CA GLY A 104 -12.55 -13.10 1.17
C GLY A 104 -11.10 -13.16 1.65
N ILE A 105 -10.27 -14.07 1.11
CA ILE A 105 -8.86 -14.19 1.48
C ILE A 105 -8.08 -13.00 0.89
N PRO A 106 -7.22 -12.29 1.65
CA PRO A 106 -6.40 -11.23 1.07
C PRO A 106 -5.40 -11.75 0.03
N TYR A 107 -5.36 -11.11 -1.13
CA TYR A 107 -4.47 -11.40 -2.25
C TYR A 107 -3.67 -10.16 -2.65
N ILE A 108 -2.41 -10.39 -2.98
CA ILE A 108 -1.56 -9.42 -3.69
C ILE A 108 -1.20 -10.06 -5.03
N ILE A 109 -1.55 -9.42 -6.12
CA ILE A 109 -1.32 -9.91 -7.48
C ILE A 109 -0.19 -9.08 -8.08
N LEU A 110 0.83 -9.74 -8.60
CA LEU A 110 1.97 -9.11 -9.28
C LEU A 110 2.11 -9.71 -10.68
N ASP A 111 2.10 -8.86 -11.71
CA ASP A 111 2.31 -9.31 -13.09
C ASP A 111 3.80 -9.26 -13.44
N MET A 112 4.41 -10.44 -13.61
CA MET A 112 5.85 -10.55 -13.84
C MET A 112 6.28 -10.02 -15.21
N VAL A 113 5.38 -10.01 -16.21
CA VAL A 113 5.65 -9.44 -17.54
C VAL A 113 5.66 -7.92 -17.46
N ARG A 114 4.68 -7.31 -16.79
CA ARG A 114 4.64 -5.85 -16.60
C ARG A 114 5.85 -5.36 -15.79
N TRP A 115 6.28 -6.14 -14.80
CA TRP A 115 7.45 -5.81 -13.98
C TRP A 115 8.79 -5.84 -14.73
N THR A 116 8.85 -6.40 -15.94
CA THR A 116 10.05 -6.34 -16.78
C THR A 116 10.47 -4.90 -17.08
N GLN A 117 9.53 -3.95 -17.06
CA GLN A 117 9.82 -2.52 -17.24
C GLN A 117 10.77 -1.94 -16.18
N TYR A 118 10.91 -2.60 -15.03
CA TYR A 118 11.74 -2.18 -13.90
C TYR A 118 13.14 -2.81 -13.91
N LEU A 119 13.36 -3.85 -14.73
CA LEU A 119 14.67 -4.49 -14.85
C LEU A 119 15.76 -3.47 -15.21
N GLY A 120 16.86 -3.50 -14.46
CA GLY A 120 18.01 -2.61 -14.66
C GLY A 120 17.77 -1.14 -14.29
N LYS A 121 16.55 -0.76 -13.87
CA LYS A 121 16.22 0.61 -13.40
C LYS A 121 16.23 0.70 -11.87
N VAL A 122 15.86 -0.39 -11.20
CA VAL A 122 15.81 -0.50 -9.74
C VAL A 122 16.27 -1.89 -9.30
N GLU A 123 16.63 -2.02 -8.03
CA GLU A 123 16.84 -3.32 -7.40
C GLU A 123 15.47 -4.00 -7.18
N LEU A 124 15.10 -4.95 -8.04
CA LEU A 124 13.76 -5.55 -8.05
C LEU A 124 13.38 -6.20 -6.73
N ALA A 125 14.32 -6.90 -6.08
CA ALA A 125 14.05 -7.53 -4.78
C ALA A 125 13.71 -6.48 -3.71
N ALA A 126 14.39 -5.33 -3.72
CA ALA A 126 14.10 -4.23 -2.81
C ALA A 126 12.77 -3.53 -3.15
N ALA A 127 12.47 -3.36 -4.44
CA ALA A 127 11.19 -2.81 -4.90
C ALA A 127 10.01 -3.73 -4.53
N ALA A 128 10.14 -5.04 -4.76
CA ALA A 128 9.17 -6.06 -4.34
C ALA A 128 8.98 -6.05 -2.82
N ARG A 129 10.07 -6.04 -2.04
CA ARG A 129 10.02 -5.94 -0.59
C ARG A 129 9.27 -4.68 -0.13
N ASN A 130 9.52 -3.53 -0.75
CA ASN A 130 8.86 -2.29 -0.39
C ASN A 130 7.36 -2.32 -0.71
N LEU A 131 6.99 -2.77 -1.90
CA LEU A 131 5.58 -2.93 -2.29
C LEU A 131 4.87 -3.92 -1.36
N LEU A 132 5.46 -5.09 -1.10
CA LEU A 132 4.89 -6.06 -0.18
C LEU A 132 4.74 -5.47 1.23
N THR A 133 5.70 -4.67 1.69
CA THR A 133 5.58 -3.95 2.97
C THR A 133 4.38 -3.00 2.97
N HIS A 134 4.12 -2.31 1.85
CA HIS A 134 2.94 -1.45 1.70
C HIS A 134 1.64 -2.28 1.77
N GLU A 135 1.49 -3.23 0.87
CA GLU A 135 0.23 -3.97 0.68
C GLU A 135 -0.12 -4.88 1.87
N LEU A 136 0.89 -5.55 2.44
CA LEU A 136 0.68 -6.37 3.63
C LEU A 136 0.35 -5.50 4.86
N THR A 137 0.75 -4.23 4.89
CA THR A 137 0.30 -3.32 5.97
C THR A 137 -1.22 -3.18 5.91
N HIS A 138 -1.83 -3.02 4.73
CA HIS A 138 -3.29 -3.00 4.61
C HIS A 138 -3.92 -4.31 5.10
N ALA A 139 -3.39 -5.46 4.66
CA ALA A 139 -3.91 -6.76 5.09
C ALA A 139 -3.83 -6.94 6.61
N LEU A 140 -2.73 -6.50 7.24
CA LEU A 140 -2.56 -6.56 8.69
C LEU A 140 -3.52 -5.61 9.42
N ILE A 141 -3.76 -4.40 8.89
CA ILE A 141 -4.77 -3.48 9.43
C ILE A 141 -6.15 -4.13 9.38
N SER A 142 -6.54 -4.72 8.25
CA SER A 142 -7.84 -5.39 8.10
C SER A 142 -8.02 -6.55 9.09
N MET A 143 -6.95 -7.28 9.41
CA MET A 143 -6.99 -8.39 10.37
C MET A 143 -7.06 -7.93 11.83
N ASP A 144 -6.30 -6.89 12.19
CA ASP A 144 -6.14 -6.45 13.59
C ASP A 144 -7.13 -5.38 14.00
N TYR A 145 -7.66 -4.64 13.03
CA TYR A 145 -8.55 -3.53 13.26
C TYR A 145 -9.65 -3.43 12.18
N PRO A 146 -10.61 -4.38 12.15
CA PRO A 146 -11.69 -4.41 11.13
C PRO A 146 -12.57 -3.16 11.10
N GLU A 147 -12.58 -2.36 12.17
CA GLU A 147 -13.18 -1.02 12.19
C GLU A 147 -12.63 -0.10 11.10
N ALA A 148 -11.35 -0.21 10.72
CA ALA A 148 -10.79 0.60 9.64
C ALA A 148 -11.30 0.18 8.26
N ASP A 149 -11.44 -1.13 8.01
CA ASP A 149 -12.13 -1.63 6.80
C ASP A 149 -13.58 -1.13 6.77
N ARG A 150 -14.32 -1.23 7.88
CA ARG A 150 -15.70 -0.73 7.96
C ARG A 150 -15.81 0.78 7.70
N ALA A 151 -14.80 1.55 8.07
CA ALA A 151 -14.76 2.98 7.80
C ALA A 151 -14.68 3.27 6.29
N LEU A 152 -13.99 2.43 5.50
CA LEU A 152 -13.92 2.54 4.04
C LEU A 152 -15.26 2.26 3.33
N GLU A 153 -16.16 1.52 3.99
CA GLU A 153 -17.52 1.22 3.54
C GLU A 153 -18.57 2.20 4.13
N GLY A 154 -18.16 3.06 5.06
CA GLY A 154 -19.02 3.97 5.80
C GLY A 154 -19.45 5.23 5.05
N GLY A 155 -19.93 6.21 5.81
CA GLY A 155 -20.26 7.53 5.29
C GLY A 155 -19.02 8.32 4.83
N TYR A 156 -19.22 9.41 4.10
CA TYR A 156 -18.13 10.21 3.51
C TYR A 156 -16.97 10.54 4.47
N LEU A 157 -17.27 10.98 5.70
CA LEU A 157 -16.24 11.34 6.69
C LEU A 157 -15.53 10.11 7.25
N GLU A 158 -16.25 9.01 7.45
CA GLU A 158 -15.67 7.74 7.90
C GLU A 158 -14.73 7.18 6.84
N ARG A 159 -15.08 7.33 5.55
CA ARG A 159 -14.23 6.94 4.44
C ARG A 159 -12.94 7.75 4.39
N LEU A 160 -13.01 9.07 4.62
CA LEU A 160 -11.80 9.89 4.74
C LEU A 160 -10.91 9.45 5.92
N ASP A 161 -11.51 9.11 7.06
CA ASP A 161 -10.82 8.56 8.22
C ASP A 161 -10.12 7.23 7.88
N GLY A 162 -10.83 6.30 7.24
CA GLY A 162 -10.32 5.01 6.80
C GLY A 162 -9.18 5.15 5.79
N ILE A 163 -9.36 5.97 4.75
CA ILE A 163 -8.34 6.20 3.71
C ILE A 163 -7.08 6.79 4.34
N ALA A 164 -7.19 7.89 5.09
CA ALA A 164 -6.03 8.54 5.69
C ALA A 164 -5.30 7.60 6.66
N PHE A 165 -6.02 6.73 7.37
CA PHE A 165 -5.44 5.76 8.29
C PHE A 165 -4.72 4.62 7.56
N HIS A 166 -5.39 3.90 6.66
CA HIS A 166 -4.81 2.78 5.90
C HIS A 166 -3.59 3.23 5.12
N GLU A 167 -3.77 4.24 4.27
CA GLU A 167 -2.75 4.73 3.37
C GLU A 167 -1.62 5.43 4.13
N GLY A 168 -1.96 6.19 5.18
CA GLY A 168 -0.97 6.89 5.99
C GLY A 168 0.03 5.94 6.65
N PHE A 169 -0.44 4.84 7.25
CA PHE A 169 0.45 3.83 7.85
C PHE A 169 1.22 3.06 6.78
N ALA A 170 0.54 2.59 5.72
CA ALA A 170 1.20 1.85 4.65
C ALA A 170 2.32 2.67 3.99
N HIS A 171 2.04 3.92 3.60
CA HIS A 171 3.03 4.81 3.01
C HIS A 171 4.15 5.21 3.96
N LEU A 172 3.88 5.41 5.25
CA LEU A 172 4.93 5.73 6.23
C LEU A 172 5.94 4.58 6.33
N ILE A 173 5.43 3.36 6.52
CA ILE A 173 6.26 2.19 6.77
C ILE A 173 7.01 1.76 5.49
N SER A 174 6.41 1.96 4.32
CA SER A 174 7.01 1.63 3.03
C SER A 174 7.63 2.85 2.32
N TYR A 175 7.94 3.93 3.04
CA TYR A 175 8.37 5.17 2.40
C TYR A 175 9.71 4.99 1.68
N GLN A 176 9.66 4.97 0.35
CA GLN A 176 10.82 4.82 -0.54
C GLN A 176 11.71 3.59 -0.24
N GLY A 177 11.20 2.57 0.47
CA GLY A 177 12.01 1.42 0.88
C GLY A 177 13.08 1.73 1.92
N ARG A 178 12.96 2.85 2.65
CA ARG A 178 13.94 3.33 3.62
C ARG A 178 13.50 3.06 5.06
N GLU A 179 14.48 2.80 5.93
CA GLU A 179 14.28 2.83 7.37
C GLU A 179 13.77 4.20 7.81
N ILE A 180 12.78 4.22 8.71
CA ILE A 180 12.07 5.42 9.15
C ILE A 180 13.01 6.46 9.78
N ASP A 181 14.07 6.00 10.46
CA ASP A 181 15.11 6.85 11.05
C ASP A 181 16.09 7.44 10.03
N ALA A 182 16.18 6.86 8.84
CA ALA A 182 17.05 7.35 7.77
C ALA A 182 16.40 8.45 6.93
N VAL A 183 15.09 8.70 7.09
CA VAL A 183 14.35 9.69 6.33
C VAL A 183 14.42 11.05 7.02
N ASP A 184 14.77 12.10 6.27
CA ASP A 184 14.63 13.47 6.77
C ASP A 184 13.18 13.93 6.64
N TRP A 185 12.38 13.65 7.68
CA TRP A 185 10.98 14.06 7.74
C TRP A 185 10.80 15.59 7.84
N LYS A 186 11.88 16.35 7.98
CA LYS A 186 11.87 17.82 7.99
C LYS A 186 12.30 18.41 6.64
N ASP A 187 12.50 17.57 5.62
CA ASP A 187 12.79 18.01 4.27
C ASP A 187 11.75 19.06 3.82
N PRO A 188 12.17 20.23 3.30
CA PRO A 188 11.26 21.28 2.88
C PRO A 188 10.24 20.86 1.82
N ALA A 189 10.60 19.94 0.90
CA ALA A 189 9.69 19.43 -0.10
C ALA A 189 8.60 18.55 0.53
N LEU A 190 8.95 17.74 1.54
CA LEU A 190 7.95 16.98 2.32
C LEU A 190 7.06 17.89 3.16
N ALA A 191 7.61 18.97 3.71
CA ALA A 191 6.83 19.98 4.42
C ALA A 191 5.80 20.63 3.49
N GLU A 192 6.19 21.02 2.26
CA GLU A 192 5.28 21.58 1.26
C GLU A 192 4.16 20.61 0.87
N VAL A 193 4.51 19.34 0.62
CA VAL A 193 3.52 18.26 0.37
C VAL A 193 2.56 18.14 1.55
N GLY A 194 3.07 18.15 2.78
CA GLY A 194 2.28 18.08 4.00
C GLY A 194 1.29 19.22 4.12
N GLU A 195 1.74 20.47 3.94
CA GLU A 195 0.87 21.63 4.00
C GLU A 195 -0.21 21.61 2.92
N LYS A 196 0.15 21.27 1.67
CA LYS A 196 -0.81 21.16 0.55
C LYS A 196 -1.86 20.09 0.87
N SER A 197 -1.42 18.93 1.30
CA SER A 197 -2.28 17.78 1.61
C SER A 197 -3.21 18.06 2.79
N GLN A 198 -2.70 18.71 3.84
CA GLN A 198 -3.48 19.13 5.01
C GLN A 198 -4.54 20.17 4.63
N ARG A 199 -4.19 21.17 3.81
CA ARG A 199 -5.17 22.17 3.33
C ARG A 199 -6.28 21.53 2.52
N GLU A 200 -5.95 20.59 1.65
CA GLU A 200 -6.94 19.88 0.85
C GLU A 200 -7.83 18.97 1.70
N LEU A 201 -7.24 18.27 2.69
CA LEU A 201 -8.00 17.46 3.65
C LEU A 201 -8.97 18.33 4.47
N CYS A 202 -8.55 19.54 4.89
CA CYS A 202 -9.45 20.50 5.55
C CYS A 202 -10.65 20.89 4.68
N ARG A 203 -10.44 21.10 3.37
CA ARG A 203 -11.53 21.40 2.43
C ARG A 203 -12.45 20.19 2.26
N ALA A 204 -11.88 19.01 2.08
CA ALA A 204 -12.62 17.76 1.97
C ALA A 204 -13.51 17.53 3.21
N LEU A 205 -12.98 17.71 4.42
CA LEU A 205 -13.72 17.57 5.68
C LEU A 205 -14.84 18.60 5.85
N ALA A 206 -14.72 19.79 5.26
CA ALA A 206 -15.73 20.83 5.28
C ALA A 206 -16.77 20.72 4.15
N CYS A 207 -16.52 19.87 3.15
CA CYS A 207 -17.39 19.72 1.99
C CYS A 207 -18.74 19.08 2.37
N GLN A 208 -19.83 19.74 1.99
CA GLN A 208 -21.20 19.27 2.20
C GLN A 208 -21.90 18.84 0.90
N ASN A 209 -21.29 19.13 -0.26
CA ASN A 209 -21.86 18.81 -1.57
C ASN A 209 -21.56 17.34 -1.94
N PRO A 210 -22.57 16.45 -2.08
CA PRO A 210 -22.34 15.04 -2.36
C PRO A 210 -21.58 14.73 -3.65
N ALA A 211 -21.71 15.56 -4.69
CA ALA A 211 -20.98 15.36 -5.95
C ALA A 211 -19.48 15.63 -5.76
N GLU A 212 -19.15 16.73 -5.09
CA GLU A 212 -17.76 17.07 -4.76
C GLU A 212 -17.16 16.08 -3.76
N GLN A 213 -17.94 15.58 -2.80
CA GLN A 213 -17.51 14.55 -1.86
C GLN A 213 -17.04 13.28 -2.59
N LYS A 214 -17.72 12.87 -3.67
CA LYS A 214 -17.27 11.75 -4.50
C LYS A 214 -15.91 12.03 -5.12
N GLU A 215 -15.71 13.22 -5.69
CA GLU A 215 -14.42 13.60 -6.25
C GLU A 215 -13.30 13.64 -5.20
N TYR A 216 -13.59 14.13 -3.99
CA TYR A 216 -12.63 14.14 -2.89
C TYR A 216 -12.22 12.71 -2.50
N LEU A 217 -13.15 11.76 -2.47
CA LEU A 217 -12.83 10.37 -2.18
C LEU A 217 -11.95 9.72 -3.25
N GLU A 218 -12.16 10.05 -4.53
CA GLU A 218 -11.29 9.58 -5.61
C GLU A 218 -9.88 10.18 -5.48
N LYS A 219 -9.78 11.51 -5.34
CA LYS A 219 -8.51 12.25 -5.20
C LYS A 219 -7.77 11.97 -3.89
N ALA A 220 -8.45 11.44 -2.87
CA ALA A 220 -7.86 11.14 -1.58
C ALA A 220 -6.74 10.09 -1.67
N GLN A 221 -6.88 9.13 -2.59
CA GLN A 221 -6.00 7.96 -2.73
C GLN A 221 -5.53 7.67 -4.17
N GLN A 222 -6.11 8.31 -5.18
CA GLN A 222 -5.74 8.14 -6.58
C GLN A 222 -4.91 9.33 -7.09
N GLY A 223 -4.15 9.09 -8.16
CA GLY A 223 -3.30 10.10 -8.81
C GLY A 223 -1.81 9.94 -8.47
N PRO A 224 -0.98 10.91 -8.89
CA PRO A 224 0.45 10.91 -8.63
C PRO A 224 0.77 10.80 -7.13
N TYR A 225 1.90 10.17 -6.80
CA TYR A 225 2.25 9.79 -5.43
C TYR A 225 2.01 10.89 -4.37
N TYR A 226 2.55 12.10 -4.58
CA TYR A 226 2.42 13.23 -3.65
C TYR A 226 1.13 14.05 -3.80
N GLU A 227 0.23 13.68 -4.71
CA GLU A 227 -1.06 14.37 -4.92
C GLU A 227 -2.22 13.68 -4.22
N LYS A 228 -2.04 12.45 -3.75
CA LYS A 228 -2.99 11.68 -2.93
C LYS A 228 -3.15 12.33 -1.54
N PHE A 229 -3.98 13.36 -1.44
CA PHE A 229 -3.92 14.29 -0.31
C PHE A 229 -4.24 13.63 1.05
N ALA A 230 -5.16 12.66 1.11
CA ALA A 230 -5.49 12.00 2.37
C ALA A 230 -4.37 11.04 2.79
N CYS A 231 -3.79 10.29 1.85
CA CYS A 231 -2.63 9.44 2.05
C CYS A 231 -1.46 10.24 2.63
N MET A 232 -1.10 11.36 1.95
CA MET A 232 0.05 12.17 2.33
C MET A 232 -0.18 12.92 3.65
N ALA A 233 -1.39 13.42 3.90
CA ALA A 233 -1.74 14.02 5.19
C ALA A 233 -1.66 12.99 6.34
N GLY A 234 -2.10 11.75 6.11
CA GLY A 234 -1.95 10.64 7.05
C GLY A 234 -0.49 10.30 7.34
N MET A 235 0.29 10.05 6.29
CA MET A 235 1.71 9.70 6.37
C MET A 235 2.51 10.77 7.12
N LEU A 236 2.36 12.03 6.74
CA LEU A 236 3.15 13.13 7.32
C LEU A 236 2.69 13.51 8.73
N TYR A 237 1.41 13.33 9.05
CA TYR A 237 0.94 13.40 10.44
C TYR A 237 1.67 12.37 11.30
N LEU A 238 1.70 11.10 10.88
CA LEU A 238 2.36 10.02 11.61
C LEU A 238 3.88 10.22 11.71
N ALA A 239 4.54 10.63 10.62
CA ALA A 239 5.96 11.01 10.63
C ALA A 239 6.26 12.13 11.63
N GLY A 240 5.37 13.12 11.72
CA GLY A 240 5.42 14.18 12.71
C GLY A 240 5.28 13.66 14.14
N ARG A 241 4.37 12.70 14.39
CA ARG A 241 4.22 12.02 15.69
C ARG A 241 5.47 11.23 16.06
N TYR A 242 5.99 10.45 15.12
CA TYR A 242 7.23 9.68 15.27
C TYR A 242 8.40 10.59 15.69
N SER A 243 8.52 11.75 15.05
CA SER A 243 9.66 12.66 15.19
C SER A 243 9.58 13.64 16.37
N ARG A 244 8.53 13.61 17.21
CA ARG A 244 8.41 14.52 18.37
C ARG A 244 9.58 14.29 19.34
N LYS A 245 10.23 15.35 19.81
CA LYS A 245 11.37 15.23 20.75
C LYS A 245 11.07 15.72 22.17
N ASP A 246 9.87 16.24 22.42
CA ASP A 246 9.58 16.97 23.66
C ASP A 246 8.67 16.16 24.61
N GLY A 247 9.28 15.49 25.58
CA GLY A 247 8.69 15.16 26.90
C GLY A 247 7.63 14.05 27.01
N GLU A 248 7.12 13.50 25.91
CA GLU A 248 6.25 12.30 25.87
C GLU A 248 6.85 11.25 24.92
N SER A 249 6.33 10.02 24.94
CA SER A 249 6.81 8.93 24.07
C SER A 249 6.93 9.39 22.62
N ALA A 250 8.11 9.19 22.04
CA ALA A 250 8.42 9.45 20.65
C ALA A 250 8.81 8.14 19.96
N GLY A 251 8.92 8.15 18.63
CA GLY A 251 9.30 6.97 17.88
C GLY A 251 8.18 5.92 17.81
N ILE A 252 8.56 4.64 17.87
CA ILE A 252 7.65 3.52 17.67
C ILE A 252 6.48 3.47 18.69
N PRO A 253 6.68 3.69 20.01
CA PRO A 253 5.57 3.67 20.97
C PRO A 253 4.46 4.69 20.65
N GLU A 254 4.82 5.83 20.09
CA GLU A 254 3.87 6.86 19.70
C GLU A 254 3.04 6.43 18.48
N LEU A 255 3.68 5.82 17.49
CA LEU A 255 2.96 5.22 16.36
C LEU A 255 1.99 4.13 16.82
N ALA A 256 2.43 3.29 17.77
CA ALA A 256 1.58 2.25 18.36
C ALA A 256 0.39 2.85 19.12
N ALA A 257 0.58 3.93 19.88
CA ALA A 257 -0.51 4.63 20.56
C ALA A 257 -1.53 5.22 19.58
N VAL A 258 -1.05 5.82 18.48
CA VAL A 258 -1.92 6.35 17.42
C VAL A 258 -2.70 5.22 16.75
N PHE A 259 -2.04 4.09 16.46
CA PHE A 259 -2.64 2.92 15.85
C PHE A 259 -3.74 2.31 16.74
N GLN A 260 -3.45 2.10 18.03
CA GLN A 260 -4.42 1.61 19.03
C GLN A 260 -5.59 2.57 19.25
N GLY A 261 -5.38 3.86 19.03
CA GLY A 261 -6.43 4.88 19.07
C GLY A 261 -7.43 4.80 17.90
N GLY A 262 -7.12 4.00 16.87
CA GLY A 262 -8.02 3.69 15.76
C GLY A 262 -8.21 4.82 14.73
N CYS A 263 -8.93 4.48 13.66
CA CYS A 263 -9.18 5.37 12.52
C CYS A 263 -10.21 6.49 12.80
N ARG A 264 -11.04 6.38 13.86
CA ARG A 264 -12.11 7.35 14.09
C ARG A 264 -11.55 8.76 14.31
N SER A 265 -12.04 9.70 13.51
CA SER A 265 -11.60 11.10 13.45
C SER A 265 -10.11 11.25 13.13
N PHE A 266 -9.47 10.24 12.54
CA PHE A 266 -8.07 10.28 12.15
C PHE A 266 -7.79 11.36 11.11
N ALA A 267 -8.65 11.50 10.10
CA ALA A 267 -8.53 12.56 9.10
C ALA A 267 -8.61 13.95 9.75
N GLN A 268 -9.46 14.13 10.75
CA GLN A 268 -9.51 15.39 11.51
C GLN A 268 -8.24 15.65 12.33
N LYS A 269 -7.60 14.61 12.88
CA LYS A 269 -6.30 14.73 13.56
C LYS A 269 -5.21 15.15 12.57
N CYS A 270 -5.16 14.52 11.39
CA CYS A 270 -4.24 14.89 10.31
C CYS A 270 -4.44 16.34 9.87
N ALA A 271 -5.70 16.75 9.65
CA ALA A 271 -6.06 18.10 9.22
C ALA A 271 -5.72 19.19 10.24
N ARG A 272 -5.68 18.88 11.54
CA ARG A 272 -5.27 19.83 12.60
C ARG A 272 -3.76 19.96 12.74
N GLY A 273 -2.99 19.05 12.13
CA GLY A 273 -1.55 18.95 12.29
C GLY A 273 -1.15 18.56 13.71
N ALA A 274 0.12 18.15 13.89
CA ALA A 274 0.73 18.25 15.20
C ALA A 274 0.85 19.75 15.51
N ARG A 275 -0.11 20.32 16.26
CA ARG A 275 0.08 21.67 16.82
C ARG A 275 1.37 21.63 17.63
N THR A 276 2.47 22.08 17.04
CA THR A 276 3.61 22.58 17.80
C THR A 276 3.04 23.70 18.64
N GLY A 277 3.06 23.51 19.96
CA GLY A 277 2.70 24.56 20.90
C GLY A 277 3.67 25.72 20.72
N GLN A 278 3.34 26.65 19.83
CA GLN A 278 3.75 28.03 19.99
C GLN A 278 2.69 28.68 20.89
N LYS A 279 3.01 28.74 22.18
CA LYS A 279 2.60 29.87 23.02
C LYS A 279 3.76 30.85 23.04
#